data_AF-A0A4Q6FXG9-F1
#
_entry.id   AF-A0A4Q6FXG9-F1
#
_cell.length_a   1.000
_cell.length_b   1.000
_cell.length_c   1.000
_cell.angle_alpha   90.00
_cell.angle_beta   90.00
_cell.angle_gamma   90.00
#
_symmetry.space_group_name_H-M   'P 1'
#
loop_
_entity.id
_entity.type
_entity.pdbx_description
1 polymer ?
#
loop_
_entity_poly.entity_id
_entity_poly.type
_entity_poly.pdbx_seq_one_letter_code
_entity_poly.pdbx_strand_id
1 'polypeptide(L)'
;LLSFETFGDISELQQAIHAAKDVAPELAILAEITVGTDGNMPFGTPAEWAIHKIIEWGADVVGFNCSVGPQPLLTLIQKTISSVSVPFIVQPNAGMPKEVDGRTLYMCTPEYMATFTKHFLQAGVLYVGGCCGTSPEHIRAMSQSFRHQRAMRSAEEMTLQHRIEVLKDETSKTSVTVETCTPVPLAEKSAWSRKIANGEVVTSVELLPPASVVPTKILESSRRLKEAGVDAVNIPDGPRASARMSAILTAVMIEQQAEIETVLHYTCRDRNLLGMQSDMLGAHAIGLRNVLLVTGDPPKMGSYPNATGVFDIDAIGLTNMVTRLNSGIDLGSRPIGEPTALSVGVGVNPVHADFEYEMKRFMYKVEAGAEWAITQPVFDLAALYRFMEYIDKNNIKIPIVAGIWPLMSYRNAQFMHNEVPGVSIPDDIMKRMHDAQTAEDARKVGVDIARGMVASLGRDVQGFQVSAPFGRVELALEVLSGVTR
;
A
#
# COMPACT_ATOMS: atom_id res chain seq x y z
N LEU A 1 -30.78 -16.81 26.98
CA LEU A 1 -30.45 -15.95 25.85
C LEU A 1 -30.39 -16.83 24.62
N LEU A 2 -31.19 -16.53 23.61
CA LEU A 2 -31.07 -17.09 22.26
C LEU A 2 -30.36 -16.07 21.38
N SER A 3 -29.31 -16.49 20.69
CA SER A 3 -28.49 -15.63 19.81
C SER A 3 -28.72 -16.05 18.36
N PHE A 4 -29.33 -15.17 17.57
CA PHE A 4 -29.54 -15.33 16.14
C PHE A 4 -28.54 -14.45 15.40
N GLU A 5 -27.42 -15.03 14.98
CA GLU A 5 -26.28 -14.29 14.44
C GLU A 5 -26.21 -14.40 12.91
N THR A 6 -25.86 -13.30 12.24
CA THR A 6 -25.49 -13.26 10.81
C THR A 6 -26.59 -13.64 9.82
N PHE A 7 -27.84 -13.23 10.05
CA PHE A 7 -28.92 -13.52 9.10
C PHE A 7 -28.82 -12.66 7.83
N GLY A 8 -28.85 -13.31 6.66
CA GLY A 8 -28.84 -12.67 5.35
C GLY A 8 -30.24 -12.47 4.75
N ASP A 9 -31.22 -13.29 5.16
CA ASP A 9 -32.63 -13.17 4.80
C ASP A 9 -33.45 -12.80 6.05
N ILE A 10 -34.22 -11.72 5.93
CA ILE A 10 -35.06 -11.20 7.00
C ILE A 10 -36.28 -12.10 7.28
N SER A 11 -36.74 -12.85 6.28
CA SER A 11 -37.88 -13.76 6.39
C SER A 11 -37.55 -14.97 7.27
N GLU A 12 -36.32 -15.48 7.14
CA GLU A 12 -35.81 -16.57 7.98
C GLU A 12 -35.67 -16.11 9.44
N LEU A 13 -35.13 -14.91 9.66
CA LEU A 13 -34.97 -14.33 10.99
C LEU A 13 -36.33 -14.11 11.67
N GLN A 14 -37.35 -13.69 10.92
CA GLN A 14 -38.72 -13.55 11.44
C GLN A 14 -39.25 -14.87 12.01
N GLN A 15 -39.13 -15.96 11.24
CA GLN A 15 -39.60 -17.27 11.66
C GLN A 15 -38.84 -17.77 12.90
N ALA A 16 -37.52 -17.53 12.95
CA ALA A 16 -36.70 -17.88 14.10
C ALA A 16 -37.14 -17.14 15.38
N ILE A 17 -37.42 -15.83 15.27
CA ILE A 17 -37.89 -15.02 16.41
C ILE A 17 -39.27 -15.48 16.87
N HIS A 18 -40.22 -15.70 15.96
CA HIS A 18 -41.56 -16.19 16.32
C HIS A 18 -41.50 -17.56 16.99
N ALA A 19 -40.75 -18.51 16.42
CA ALA A 19 -40.59 -19.83 17.02
C ALA A 19 -39.95 -19.77 18.42
N ALA A 20 -38.97 -18.88 18.62
CA ALA A 20 -38.37 -18.65 19.93
C ALA A 20 -39.37 -18.10 20.95
N LYS A 21 -40.19 -17.11 20.55
CA LYS A 21 -41.23 -16.55 21.43
C LYS A 21 -42.34 -17.56 21.73
N ASP A 22 -42.67 -18.45 20.80
CA ASP A 22 -43.69 -19.49 20.99
C ASP A 22 -43.23 -20.58 21.97
N VAL A 23 -41.97 -21.01 21.87
CA VAL A 23 -41.45 -22.17 22.63
C VAL A 23 -40.80 -21.77 23.95
N ALA A 24 -40.20 -20.59 24.02
CA ALA A 24 -39.44 -20.11 25.18
C ALA A 24 -39.59 -18.57 25.36
N PRO A 25 -40.81 -18.07 25.63
CA PRO A 25 -41.09 -16.63 25.72
C PRO A 25 -40.29 -15.89 26.80
N GLU A 26 -39.82 -16.61 27.82
CA GLU A 26 -39.02 -16.08 28.93
C GLU A 26 -37.53 -15.85 28.59
N LEU A 27 -37.03 -16.41 27.49
CA LEU A 27 -35.65 -16.22 27.08
C LEU A 27 -35.48 -14.94 26.26
N ALA A 28 -34.53 -14.09 26.68
CA ALA A 28 -34.12 -12.94 25.89
C ALA A 28 -33.59 -13.36 24.50
N ILE A 29 -33.93 -12.59 23.48
CA ILE A 29 -33.54 -12.80 22.08
C ILE A 29 -32.57 -11.71 21.65
N LEU A 30 -31.39 -12.12 21.19
CA LEU A 30 -30.44 -11.28 20.48
C LEU A 30 -30.50 -11.64 19.00
N ALA A 31 -30.70 -10.66 18.13
CA ALA A 31 -30.85 -10.88 16.70
C ALA A 31 -29.97 -9.92 15.89
N GLU A 32 -29.10 -10.48 15.06
CA GLU A 32 -28.16 -9.74 14.22
C GLU A 32 -28.35 -10.09 12.74
N ILE A 33 -28.30 -9.05 11.92
CA ILE A 33 -28.30 -9.19 10.46
C ILE A 33 -26.92 -8.90 9.89
N THR A 34 -26.64 -9.46 8.72
CA THR A 34 -25.46 -9.13 7.95
C THR A 34 -25.79 -8.14 6.84
N VAL A 35 -24.86 -7.23 6.55
CA VAL A 35 -25.07 -6.09 5.64
C VAL A 35 -23.88 -5.89 4.71
N GLY A 36 -24.16 -5.46 3.48
CA GLY A 36 -23.17 -5.05 2.50
C GLY A 36 -22.66 -3.63 2.73
N THR A 37 -21.68 -3.21 1.92
CA THR A 37 -21.13 -1.84 1.94
C THR A 37 -22.13 -0.78 1.49
N ASP A 38 -23.21 -1.20 0.82
CA ASP A 38 -24.33 -0.37 0.41
C ASP A 38 -25.37 -0.15 1.53
N GLY A 39 -25.21 -0.81 2.67
CA GLY A 39 -26.13 -0.71 3.82
C GLY A 39 -27.38 -1.57 3.70
N ASN A 40 -27.42 -2.53 2.75
CA ASN A 40 -28.51 -3.47 2.59
C ASN A 40 -28.09 -4.88 3.03
N MET A 41 -29.06 -5.71 3.40
CA MET A 41 -28.89 -7.16 3.55
C MET A 41 -28.61 -7.80 2.18
N PRO A 42 -28.03 -9.02 2.11
CA PRO A 42 -27.70 -9.70 0.86
C PRO A 42 -28.82 -9.76 -0.21
N PHE A 43 -30.08 -9.84 0.21
CA PHE A 43 -31.24 -9.87 -0.69
C PHE A 43 -31.88 -8.50 -0.94
N GLY A 44 -31.21 -7.40 -0.60
CA GLY A 44 -31.61 -6.03 -0.92
C GLY A 44 -32.46 -5.33 0.13
N THR A 45 -32.77 -5.98 1.26
CA THR A 45 -33.52 -5.36 2.37
C THR A 45 -32.70 -4.25 3.04
N PRO A 46 -33.21 -3.02 3.17
CA PRO A 46 -32.49 -1.95 3.86
C PRO A 46 -32.27 -2.27 5.34
N ALA A 47 -31.05 -2.09 5.84
CA ALA A 47 -30.68 -2.49 7.20
C ALA A 47 -31.47 -1.77 8.31
N GLU A 48 -31.72 -0.46 8.15
CA GLU A 48 -32.52 0.32 9.11
C GLU A 48 -33.95 -0.22 9.23
N TRP A 49 -34.58 -0.53 8.10
CA TRP A 49 -35.91 -1.13 8.06
C TRP A 49 -35.92 -2.51 8.74
N ALA A 50 -34.91 -3.34 8.44
CA ALA A 50 -34.79 -4.68 9.02
C ALA A 50 -34.64 -4.62 10.55
N ILE A 51 -33.81 -3.72 11.07
CA ILE A 51 -33.63 -3.53 12.52
C ILE A 51 -34.95 -3.17 13.19
N HIS A 52 -35.74 -2.25 12.63
CA HIS A 52 -37.05 -1.91 13.19
C HIS A 52 -38.01 -3.10 13.21
N LYS A 53 -38.03 -3.92 12.16
CA LYS A 53 -38.88 -5.11 12.10
C LYS A 53 -38.48 -6.17 13.12
N ILE A 54 -37.19 -6.39 13.32
CA ILE A 54 -36.67 -7.33 14.32
C ILE A 54 -37.11 -6.93 15.74
N ILE A 55 -37.14 -5.62 16.03
CA ILE A 55 -37.67 -5.10 17.30
C ILE A 55 -39.18 -5.34 17.41
N GLU A 56 -39.94 -5.05 16.35
CA GLU A 56 -41.40 -5.32 16.31
C GLU A 56 -41.73 -6.80 16.56
N TRP A 57 -40.87 -7.72 16.09
CA TRP A 57 -41.03 -9.16 16.30
C TRP A 57 -40.61 -9.64 17.70
N GLY A 58 -40.07 -8.73 18.53
CA GLY A 58 -39.81 -8.98 19.95
C GLY A 58 -38.37 -9.34 20.28
N ALA A 59 -37.39 -8.96 19.46
CA ALA A 59 -35.98 -9.06 19.84
C ALA A 59 -35.65 -8.06 20.97
N ASP A 60 -34.89 -8.55 21.96
CA ASP A 60 -34.46 -7.78 23.14
C ASP A 60 -33.12 -7.07 22.90
N VAL A 61 -32.31 -7.56 21.97
CA VAL A 61 -31.04 -6.95 21.52
C VAL A 61 -30.96 -7.09 20.00
N VAL A 62 -30.56 -6.02 19.30
CA VAL A 62 -30.45 -6.01 17.83
C VAL A 62 -29.09 -5.53 17.38
N GLY A 63 -28.64 -5.96 16.21
CA GLY A 63 -27.31 -5.55 15.77
C GLY A 63 -26.87 -5.95 14.37
N PHE A 64 -25.61 -5.65 14.09
CA PHE A 64 -24.95 -5.98 12.83
C PHE A 64 -23.78 -6.93 13.07
N ASN A 65 -23.73 -7.99 12.28
CA ASN A 65 -22.69 -9.03 12.36
C ASN A 65 -22.16 -9.40 10.97
N CYS A 66 -20.84 -9.61 10.88
CA CYS A 66 -20.14 -10.12 9.69
C CYS A 66 -20.18 -9.18 8.46
N SER A 67 -19.73 -9.73 7.32
CA SER A 67 -19.59 -9.14 5.99
C SER A 67 -18.59 -8.00 5.86
N VAL A 68 -18.79 -6.90 6.58
CA VAL A 68 -18.01 -5.66 6.42
C VAL A 68 -17.10 -5.37 7.63
N GLY A 69 -16.08 -4.56 7.36
CA GLY A 69 -15.16 -4.08 8.40
C GLY A 69 -15.79 -3.02 9.34
N PRO A 70 -15.05 -2.56 10.35
CA PRO A 70 -15.62 -1.70 11.40
C PRO A 70 -15.98 -0.29 10.93
N GLN A 71 -15.31 0.29 9.93
CA GLN A 71 -15.62 1.63 9.43
C GLN A 71 -16.99 1.70 8.71
N PRO A 72 -17.32 0.84 7.72
CA PRO A 72 -18.66 0.80 7.13
C PRO A 72 -19.78 0.60 8.16
N LEU A 73 -19.57 -0.28 9.14
CA LEU A 73 -20.55 -0.52 10.20
C LEU A 73 -20.74 0.69 11.10
N LEU A 74 -19.69 1.44 11.41
CA LEU A 74 -19.83 2.66 12.22
C LEU A 74 -20.72 3.69 11.52
N THR A 75 -20.53 3.89 10.21
CA THR A 75 -21.36 4.79 9.42
C THR A 75 -22.82 4.36 9.41
N LEU A 76 -23.10 3.06 9.33
CA LEU A 76 -24.46 2.54 9.38
C LEU A 76 -25.07 2.70 10.77
N ILE A 77 -24.33 2.36 11.83
CA ILE A 77 -24.75 2.52 13.22
C ILE A 77 -25.10 3.97 13.53
N GLN A 78 -24.30 4.94 13.10
CA GLN A 78 -24.58 6.36 13.33
C GLN A 78 -25.92 6.81 12.73
N LYS A 79 -26.39 6.14 11.66
CA LYS A 79 -27.71 6.40 11.06
C LYS A 79 -28.82 5.67 11.83
N THR A 80 -28.61 4.38 12.15
CA THR A 80 -29.65 3.51 12.70
C THR A 80 -29.85 3.68 14.22
N ILE A 81 -28.79 3.86 15.00
CA ILE A 81 -28.87 3.70 16.46
C ILE A 81 -29.74 4.76 17.14
N SER A 82 -29.86 5.94 16.55
CA SER A 82 -30.67 7.03 17.09
C SER A 82 -32.18 6.76 17.05
N SER A 83 -32.63 5.82 16.22
CA SER A 83 -34.04 5.42 16.09
C SER A 83 -34.36 4.12 16.84
N VAL A 84 -33.39 3.50 17.52
CA VAL A 84 -33.53 2.19 18.17
C VAL A 84 -33.73 2.34 19.69
N SER A 85 -34.73 1.64 20.24
CA SER A 85 -35.09 1.70 21.67
C SER A 85 -34.55 0.56 22.52
N VAL A 86 -33.93 -0.45 21.91
CA VAL A 86 -33.37 -1.63 22.59
C VAL A 86 -31.84 -1.60 22.51
N PRO A 87 -31.12 -2.31 23.40
CA PRO A 87 -29.67 -2.40 23.31
C PRO A 87 -29.17 -2.83 21.93
N PHE A 88 -28.13 -2.14 21.44
CA PHE A 88 -27.50 -2.43 20.16
C PHE A 88 -26.20 -3.23 20.33
N ILE A 89 -26.01 -4.26 19.49
CA ILE A 89 -24.76 -5.03 19.39
C ILE A 89 -24.09 -4.83 18.02
N VAL A 90 -22.75 -4.85 18.00
CA VAL A 90 -21.98 -4.89 16.75
C VAL A 90 -20.84 -5.91 16.82
N GLN A 91 -20.70 -6.72 15.78
CA GLN A 91 -19.65 -7.72 15.62
C GLN A 91 -19.02 -7.62 14.22
N PRO A 92 -18.14 -6.62 13.98
CA PRO A 92 -17.49 -6.44 12.68
C PRO A 92 -16.52 -7.59 12.35
N ASN A 93 -16.30 -7.82 11.05
CA ASN A 93 -15.14 -8.59 10.62
C ASN A 93 -13.85 -7.81 10.88
N ALA A 94 -12.72 -8.52 10.99
CA ALA A 94 -11.38 -7.92 11.00
C ALA A 94 -11.00 -7.37 9.61
N GLY A 95 -11.83 -6.50 9.06
CA GLY A 95 -11.72 -5.95 7.71
C GLY A 95 -12.44 -6.82 6.69
N MET A 96 -12.46 -6.34 5.45
CA MET A 96 -12.93 -7.16 4.33
C MET A 96 -11.94 -8.31 4.11
N PRO A 97 -12.43 -9.54 3.88
CA PRO A 97 -11.57 -10.64 3.44
C PRO A 97 -10.88 -10.22 2.14
N LYS A 98 -9.54 -10.22 2.15
CA LYS A 98 -8.73 -10.06 0.94
C LYS A 98 -8.17 -11.41 0.56
N GLU A 99 -8.32 -11.80 -0.69
CA GLU A 99 -7.53 -12.91 -1.20
C GLU A 99 -6.11 -12.44 -1.46
N VAL A 100 -5.16 -13.13 -0.83
CA VAL A 100 -3.73 -12.96 -1.04
C VAL A 100 -3.16 -14.36 -1.23
N ASP A 101 -2.63 -14.65 -2.42
CA ASP A 101 -2.02 -15.95 -2.77
C ASP A 101 -2.93 -17.17 -2.49
N GLY A 102 -4.22 -17.07 -2.82
CA GLY A 102 -5.21 -18.15 -2.61
C GLY A 102 -5.62 -18.36 -1.15
N ARG A 103 -5.30 -17.41 -0.26
CA ARG A 103 -5.70 -17.42 1.15
C ARG A 103 -6.54 -16.18 1.47
N THR A 104 -7.65 -16.38 2.17
CA THR A 104 -8.48 -15.29 2.68
C THR A 104 -7.84 -14.68 3.93
N LEU A 105 -7.29 -13.47 3.79
CA LEU A 105 -6.67 -12.70 4.88
C LEU A 105 -7.56 -11.54 5.31
N TYR A 106 -7.68 -11.39 6.63
CA TYR A 106 -8.35 -10.27 7.28
C TYR A 106 -7.28 -9.28 7.77
N MET A 107 -7.35 -8.04 7.29
CA MET A 107 -6.24 -7.08 7.39
C MET A 107 -6.43 -6.03 8.49
N CYS A 108 -7.56 -6.03 9.20
CA CYS A 108 -7.76 -5.19 10.38
C CYS A 108 -6.82 -5.65 11.49
N THR A 109 -6.12 -4.70 12.10
CA THR A 109 -5.28 -4.98 13.27
C THR A 109 -6.10 -4.94 14.57
N PRO A 110 -5.61 -5.56 15.67
CA PRO A 110 -6.21 -5.42 17.00
C PRO A 110 -6.38 -3.95 17.43
N GLU A 111 -5.42 -3.08 17.12
CA GLU A 111 -5.44 -1.67 17.51
C GLU A 111 -6.48 -0.87 16.73
N TYR A 112 -6.62 -1.17 15.43
CA TYR A 112 -7.66 -0.57 14.60
C TYR A 112 -9.03 -0.99 15.11
N MET A 113 -9.22 -2.29 15.37
CA MET A 113 -10.47 -2.80 15.95
C MET A 113 -10.79 -2.12 17.29
N ALA A 114 -9.81 -1.99 18.18
CA ALA A 114 -9.94 -1.34 19.47
C ALA A 114 -10.30 0.15 19.37
N THR A 115 -9.77 0.86 18.36
CA THR A 115 -10.15 2.25 18.06
C THR A 115 -11.62 2.34 17.68
N PHE A 116 -12.09 1.47 16.80
CA PHE A 116 -13.50 1.44 16.41
C PHE A 116 -14.43 0.98 17.51
N THR A 117 -13.98 0.08 18.40
CA THR A 117 -14.71 -0.23 19.63
C THR A 117 -15.04 1.03 20.42
N LYS A 118 -14.10 1.97 20.57
CA LYS A 118 -14.35 3.26 21.24
C LYS A 118 -15.42 4.08 20.51
N HIS A 119 -15.35 4.13 19.18
CA HIS A 119 -16.31 4.86 18.36
C HIS A 119 -17.72 4.25 18.43
N PHE A 120 -17.84 2.92 18.42
CA PHE A 120 -19.12 2.23 18.59
C PHE A 120 -19.75 2.55 19.93
N LEU A 121 -18.97 2.50 21.02
CA LEU A 121 -19.43 2.85 22.36
C LEU A 121 -19.86 4.32 22.45
N GLN A 122 -19.11 5.23 21.84
CA GLN A 122 -19.46 6.65 21.76
C GLN A 122 -20.74 6.89 20.94
N ALA A 123 -20.99 6.09 19.92
CA ALA A 123 -22.21 6.13 19.11
C ALA A 123 -23.44 5.57 19.87
N GLY A 124 -23.25 4.93 21.02
CA GLY A 124 -24.33 4.40 21.86
C GLY A 124 -24.50 2.87 21.81
N VAL A 125 -23.60 2.15 21.13
CA VAL A 125 -23.63 0.68 21.10
C VAL A 125 -23.33 0.12 22.49
N LEU A 126 -24.09 -0.87 22.95
CA LEU A 126 -23.92 -1.44 24.29
C LEU A 126 -23.01 -2.67 24.29
N TYR A 127 -23.10 -3.49 23.25
CA TYR A 127 -22.31 -4.72 23.10
C TYR A 127 -21.41 -4.62 21.87
N VAL A 128 -20.12 -4.87 22.04
CA VAL A 128 -19.15 -4.89 20.94
C VAL A 128 -18.39 -6.20 20.99
N GLY A 129 -18.44 -6.96 19.90
CA GLY A 129 -17.69 -8.20 19.72
C GLY A 129 -16.89 -8.19 18.41
N GLY A 130 -16.53 -9.38 17.95
CA GLY A 130 -15.82 -9.59 16.69
C GLY A 130 -16.39 -10.79 15.95
N CYS A 131 -16.32 -10.78 14.62
CA CYS A 131 -16.71 -11.90 13.77
C CYS A 131 -15.47 -12.45 13.02
N CYS A 132 -15.57 -12.68 11.70
CA CYS A 132 -14.52 -13.35 10.94
C CYS A 132 -13.19 -12.58 10.97
N GLY A 133 -12.09 -13.33 11.09
CA GLY A 133 -10.74 -12.78 11.15
C GLY A 133 -10.35 -12.17 12.49
N THR A 134 -11.27 -12.08 13.46
CA THR A 134 -10.92 -11.60 14.81
C THR A 134 -10.20 -12.71 15.60
N SER A 135 -9.17 -12.33 16.33
CA SER A 135 -8.30 -13.22 17.10
C SER A 135 -8.33 -12.87 18.60
N PRO A 136 -7.78 -13.71 19.51
CA PRO A 136 -7.66 -13.36 20.92
C PRO A 136 -6.95 -12.01 21.18
N GLU A 137 -6.00 -11.62 20.33
CA GLU A 137 -5.33 -10.31 20.38
C GLU A 137 -6.31 -9.18 20.12
N HIS A 138 -7.21 -9.34 19.14
CA HIS A 138 -8.27 -8.37 18.86
C HIS A 138 -9.20 -8.22 20.06
N ILE A 139 -9.69 -9.34 20.62
CA ILE A 139 -10.56 -9.32 21.80
C ILE A 139 -9.86 -8.62 22.99
N ARG A 140 -8.57 -8.89 23.19
CA ARG A 140 -7.77 -8.26 24.25
C ARG A 140 -7.65 -6.74 24.05
N ALA A 141 -7.34 -6.29 22.84
CA ALA A 141 -7.20 -4.86 22.52
C ALA A 141 -8.54 -4.11 22.65
N MET A 142 -9.64 -4.71 22.18
CA MET A 142 -11.00 -4.18 22.36
C MET A 142 -11.34 -4.06 23.85
N SER A 143 -11.12 -5.13 24.63
CA SER A 143 -11.37 -5.16 26.09
C SER A 143 -10.55 -4.12 26.87
N GLN A 144 -9.29 -3.87 26.47
CA GLN A 144 -8.47 -2.83 27.09
C GLN A 144 -9.03 -1.43 26.84
N SER A 145 -9.61 -1.19 25.66
CA SER A 145 -10.26 0.08 25.34
C SER A 145 -11.50 0.35 26.20
N PHE A 146 -12.26 -0.69 26.55
CA PHE A 146 -13.38 -0.60 27.50
C PHE A 146 -12.93 -0.13 28.89
N ARG A 147 -11.81 -0.69 29.41
CA ARG A 147 -11.31 -0.35 30.75
C ARG A 147 -10.85 1.11 30.84
N HIS A 148 -10.26 1.63 29.76
CA HIS A 148 -9.81 3.02 29.70
C HIS A 148 -10.99 4.01 29.62
N GLN A 149 -12.02 3.72 28.82
CA GLN A 149 -13.23 4.58 28.75
C GLN A 149 -14.06 4.57 30.04
N ARG A 150 -14.18 3.42 30.71
CA ARG A 150 -14.90 3.34 31.99
C ARG A 150 -14.17 4.12 33.09
N ALA A 151 -12.83 4.06 33.13
CA ALA A 151 -12.01 4.88 34.03
C ALA A 151 -12.11 6.38 33.72
N MET A 152 -12.22 6.76 32.44
CA MET A 152 -12.41 8.15 31.99
C MET A 152 -13.81 8.69 32.29
N ARG A 153 -14.88 7.90 32.13
CA ARG A 153 -16.25 8.29 32.52
C ARG A 153 -16.39 8.53 34.03
N SER A 154 -15.73 7.72 34.86
CA SER A 154 -15.68 7.93 36.31
C SER A 154 -14.92 9.21 36.70
N ALA A 155 -13.96 9.64 35.88
CA ALA A 155 -13.21 10.87 36.08
C ALA A 155 -13.96 12.11 35.52
N GLU A 156 -14.69 11.96 34.42
CA GLU A 156 -15.55 13.01 33.85
C GLU A 156 -16.74 13.34 34.76
N GLU A 157 -17.36 12.35 35.42
CA GLU A 157 -18.40 12.58 36.43
C GLU A 157 -17.90 13.40 37.63
N MET A 158 -16.60 13.31 37.97
CA MET A 158 -15.96 14.16 38.99
C MET A 158 -15.60 15.57 38.50
N THR A 159 -15.50 15.79 37.19
CA THR A 159 -15.04 17.05 36.58
C THR A 159 -16.20 17.92 36.07
N LEU A 160 -17.44 17.45 36.19
CA LEU A 160 -18.67 18.11 35.74
C LEU A 160 -19.11 19.33 36.60
N GLN A 161 -18.29 19.77 37.55
CA GLN A 161 -18.54 20.96 38.39
C GLN A 161 -17.96 22.27 37.83
N HIS A 162 -17.26 22.27 36.69
CA HIS A 162 -16.83 23.51 36.02
C HIS A 162 -17.19 23.46 34.53
N ARG A 163 -18.37 24.02 34.21
CA ARG A 163 -18.78 24.28 32.83
C ARG A 163 -18.06 25.51 32.29
N ILE A 164 -17.40 25.36 31.15
CA ILE A 164 -17.11 26.46 30.20
C ILE A 164 -18.12 26.31 29.06
N GLU A 165 -18.86 27.39 28.77
CA GLU A 165 -19.74 27.48 27.60
C GLU A 165 -18.90 27.50 26.32
N VAL A 166 -19.10 26.52 25.45
CA VAL A 166 -18.58 26.55 24.09
C VAL A 166 -19.67 27.13 23.19
N LEU A 167 -19.41 28.32 22.66
CA LEU A 167 -20.19 28.96 21.62
C LEU A 167 -20.23 28.04 20.39
N LYS A 168 -21.43 27.87 19.83
CA LYS A 168 -21.66 27.18 18.56
C LYS A 168 -20.99 28.01 17.45
N ASP A 169 -19.96 27.45 16.82
CA ASP A 169 -19.43 28.01 15.59
C ASP A 169 -20.16 27.38 14.40
N GLU A 170 -21.07 28.14 13.81
CA GLU A 170 -21.71 27.85 12.54
C GLU A 170 -20.76 28.23 11.40
N THR A 171 -19.82 27.36 11.05
CA THR A 171 -19.04 27.53 9.81
C THR A 171 -19.55 26.61 8.71
N SER A 172 -20.54 27.17 8.00
CA SER A 172 -20.79 27.08 6.56
C SER A 172 -20.13 25.93 5.79
N LYS A 173 -20.97 25.00 5.31
CA LYS A 173 -20.72 24.16 4.13
C LYS A 173 -20.56 25.06 2.90
N THR A 174 -19.37 25.62 2.72
CA THR A 174 -18.99 26.32 1.50
C THR A 174 -18.18 25.31 0.69
N SER A 175 -18.71 24.87 -0.45
CA SER A 175 -17.96 24.14 -1.45
C SER A 175 -16.87 25.07 -1.99
N VAL A 176 -15.70 25.04 -1.38
CA VAL A 176 -14.53 25.76 -1.87
C VAL A 176 -14.15 25.12 -3.20
N THR A 177 -14.32 25.85 -4.30
CA THR A 177 -13.64 25.56 -5.55
C THR A 177 -12.15 25.69 -5.27
N VAL A 178 -11.47 24.57 -5.11
CA VAL A 178 -10.04 24.55 -4.81
C VAL A 178 -9.29 24.89 -6.10
N GLU A 179 -8.66 26.05 -6.14
CA GLU A 179 -7.76 26.43 -7.22
C GLU A 179 -6.55 25.50 -7.21
N THR A 180 -6.51 24.54 -8.14
CA THR A 180 -5.34 23.70 -8.38
C THR A 180 -4.30 24.49 -9.17
N CYS A 181 -3.04 24.43 -8.75
CA CYS A 181 -1.93 24.99 -9.52
C CYS A 181 -1.65 24.13 -10.76
N THR A 182 -1.06 24.74 -11.79
CA THR A 182 -0.51 23.98 -12.92
C THR A 182 0.71 23.21 -12.42
N PRO A 183 0.76 21.87 -12.58
CA PRO A 183 1.92 21.09 -12.16
C PRO A 183 3.19 21.48 -12.93
N VAL A 184 4.33 21.41 -12.25
CA VAL A 184 5.64 21.60 -12.88
C VAL A 184 5.83 20.52 -13.97
N PRO A 185 6.15 20.88 -15.23
CA PRO A 185 6.38 19.91 -16.29
C PRO A 185 7.50 18.93 -15.95
N LEU A 186 7.37 17.66 -16.36
CA LEU A 186 8.36 16.60 -16.08
C LEU A 186 9.80 17.04 -16.40
N ALA A 187 10.00 17.71 -17.54
CA ALA A 187 11.32 18.15 -18.01
C ALA A 187 12.02 19.16 -17.08
N GLU A 188 11.27 19.84 -16.21
CA GLU A 188 11.76 20.90 -15.33
C GLU A 188 12.00 20.39 -13.90
N LYS A 189 11.60 19.16 -13.57
CA LYS A 189 11.67 18.63 -12.19
C LYS A 189 13.09 18.27 -11.76
N SER A 190 13.88 17.65 -12.64
CA SER A 190 15.24 17.16 -12.35
C SER A 190 16.02 16.87 -13.65
N ALA A 191 17.32 16.56 -13.55
CA ALA A 191 18.11 16.13 -14.69
C ALA A 191 17.66 14.76 -15.22
N TRP A 192 17.37 13.81 -14.33
CA TRP A 192 16.77 12.52 -14.67
C TRP A 192 15.46 12.70 -15.46
N SER A 193 14.56 13.53 -14.93
CA SER A 193 13.24 13.75 -15.54
C SER A 193 13.33 14.47 -16.88
N ARG A 194 14.28 15.40 -17.02
CA ARG A 194 14.56 16.07 -18.29
C ARG A 194 14.98 15.10 -19.38
N LYS A 195 15.88 14.16 -19.07
CA LYS A 195 16.30 13.12 -20.02
C LYS A 195 15.13 12.26 -20.46
N ILE A 196 14.33 11.78 -19.49
CA ILE A 196 13.11 11.01 -19.77
C ILE A 196 12.14 11.78 -20.67
N ALA A 197 11.86 13.04 -20.34
CA ALA A 197 10.94 13.89 -21.11
C ALA A 197 11.42 14.16 -22.55
N ASN A 198 12.74 14.19 -22.76
CA ASN A 198 13.36 14.38 -24.07
C ASN A 198 13.50 13.07 -24.87
N GLY A 199 13.13 11.91 -24.30
CA GLY A 199 13.35 10.62 -24.92
C GLY A 199 14.82 10.17 -24.92
N GLU A 200 15.68 10.77 -24.10
CA GLU A 200 17.08 10.38 -23.94
C GLU A 200 17.21 9.12 -23.06
N VAL A 201 18.12 8.22 -23.44
CA VAL A 201 18.34 6.98 -22.68
C VAL A 201 18.87 7.31 -21.27
N VAL A 202 18.17 6.80 -20.25
CA VAL A 202 18.58 6.96 -18.84
C VAL A 202 19.16 5.68 -18.27
N THR A 203 20.13 5.83 -17.37
CA THR A 203 20.81 4.73 -16.70
C THR A 203 20.84 4.97 -15.20
N SER A 204 20.44 3.95 -14.42
CA SER A 204 20.53 4.01 -12.97
C SER A 204 21.06 2.71 -12.39
N VAL A 205 21.63 2.82 -11.19
CA VAL A 205 22.11 1.65 -10.44
C VAL A 205 21.44 1.59 -9.07
N GLU A 206 20.90 0.42 -8.73
CA GLU A 206 20.24 0.20 -7.45
C GLU A 206 21.25 -0.17 -6.37
N LEU A 207 21.30 0.66 -5.32
CA LEU A 207 22.11 0.44 -4.12
C LEU A 207 21.22 0.33 -2.89
N LEU A 208 21.40 -0.76 -2.15
CA LEU A 208 20.65 -0.98 -0.92
C LEU A 208 21.13 -0.03 0.19
N PRO A 209 20.23 0.67 0.90
CA PRO A 209 20.59 1.38 2.12
C PRO A 209 21.33 0.47 3.09
N PRO A 210 22.33 0.97 3.83
CA PRO A 210 23.10 0.14 4.75
C PRO A 210 22.21 -0.42 5.88
N ALA A 211 22.48 -1.64 6.30
CA ALA A 211 21.88 -2.23 7.51
C ALA A 211 22.64 -1.79 8.79
N SER A 212 23.44 -0.71 8.69
CA SER A 212 24.27 -0.16 9.75
C SER A 212 24.13 1.37 9.77
N VAL A 213 24.69 2.00 10.79
CA VAL A 213 24.72 3.47 10.94
C VAL A 213 25.80 4.16 10.08
N VAL A 214 26.60 3.40 9.31
CA VAL A 214 27.77 3.91 8.58
C VAL A 214 27.46 4.00 7.08
N PRO A 215 27.36 5.20 6.49
CA PRO A 215 27.00 5.38 5.08
C PRO A 215 28.21 5.34 4.11
N THR A 216 29.45 5.23 4.61
CA THR A 216 30.67 5.42 3.81
C THR A 216 30.68 4.61 2.52
N LYS A 217 30.37 3.30 2.60
CA LYS A 217 30.41 2.40 1.44
C LYS A 217 29.41 2.80 0.34
N ILE A 218 28.19 3.20 0.71
CA ILE A 218 27.17 3.58 -0.28
C ILE A 218 27.53 4.93 -0.92
N LEU A 219 28.12 5.85 -0.16
CA LEU A 219 28.61 7.13 -0.68
C LEU A 219 29.78 6.97 -1.64
N GLU A 220 30.77 6.15 -1.30
CA GLU A 220 31.89 5.83 -2.20
C GLU A 220 31.41 5.14 -3.48
N SER A 221 30.48 4.20 -3.35
CA SER A 221 29.86 3.53 -4.50
C SER A 221 29.13 4.55 -5.40
N SER A 222 28.39 5.47 -4.80
CA SER A 222 27.65 6.52 -5.53
C SER A 222 28.58 7.49 -6.26
N ARG A 223 29.72 7.87 -5.67
CA ARG A 223 30.74 8.70 -6.37
C ARG A 223 31.32 8.00 -7.59
N ARG A 224 31.63 6.70 -7.47
CA ARG A 224 32.12 5.91 -8.59
C ARG A 224 31.09 5.80 -9.72
N LEU A 225 29.81 5.68 -9.38
CA LEU A 225 28.72 5.69 -10.36
C LEU A 225 28.62 7.05 -11.07
N LYS A 226 28.76 8.16 -10.34
CA LYS A 226 28.82 9.51 -10.91
C LYS A 226 29.99 9.68 -11.88
N GLU A 227 31.19 9.27 -11.46
CA GLU A 227 32.41 9.34 -12.29
C GLU A 227 32.28 8.51 -13.57
N ALA A 228 31.58 7.37 -13.50
CA ALA A 228 31.26 6.54 -14.66
C ALA A 228 30.10 7.09 -15.52
N GLY A 229 29.51 8.22 -15.13
CA GLY A 229 28.46 8.91 -15.88
C GLY A 229 27.07 8.27 -15.79
N VAL A 230 26.78 7.50 -14.75
CA VAL A 230 25.42 6.99 -14.45
C VAL A 230 24.52 8.16 -14.07
N ASP A 231 23.27 8.16 -14.52
CA ASP A 231 22.37 9.30 -14.36
C ASP A 231 21.80 9.43 -12.95
N ALA A 232 21.48 8.29 -12.31
CA ALA A 232 20.92 8.29 -10.96
C ALA A 232 21.24 7.01 -10.17
N VAL A 233 21.09 7.09 -8.85
CA VAL A 233 21.13 5.93 -7.94
C VAL A 233 19.72 5.58 -7.47
N ASN A 234 19.26 4.36 -7.72
CA ASN A 234 18.00 3.85 -7.17
C ASN A 234 18.20 3.41 -5.72
N ILE A 235 17.32 3.86 -4.84
CA ILE A 235 17.39 3.60 -3.39
C ILE A 235 16.14 2.86 -2.92
N PRO A 236 16.17 1.52 -2.81
CA PRO A 236 15.05 0.72 -2.32
C PRO A 236 14.71 0.99 -0.84
N ASP A 237 13.43 1.11 -0.53
CA ASP A 237 12.94 1.36 0.83
C ASP A 237 12.56 0.06 1.56
N GLY A 238 13.53 -0.48 2.29
CA GLY A 238 13.37 -1.72 3.05
C GLY A 238 12.92 -2.90 2.19
N PRO A 239 13.65 -3.27 1.12
CA PRO A 239 13.27 -4.41 0.29
C PRO A 239 13.20 -5.69 1.11
N ARG A 240 12.23 -6.54 0.79
CA ARG A 240 11.83 -7.73 1.56
C ARG A 240 11.47 -7.41 3.01
N ALA A 241 10.89 -6.24 3.24
CA ALA A 241 10.52 -5.72 4.56
C ALA A 241 11.66 -5.80 5.60
N SER A 242 12.89 -5.51 5.16
CA SER A 242 14.07 -5.50 6.04
C SER A 242 14.34 -4.10 6.61
N ALA A 243 14.64 -4.02 7.91
CA ALA A 243 15.05 -2.76 8.54
C ALA A 243 16.46 -2.36 8.08
N ARG A 244 16.57 -1.15 7.52
CA ARG A 244 17.82 -0.53 7.03
C ARG A 244 17.80 0.95 7.38
N MET A 245 18.92 1.64 7.14
CA MET A 245 18.95 3.10 7.17
C MET A 245 17.81 3.65 6.29
N SER A 246 17.13 4.70 6.77
CA SER A 246 16.00 5.32 6.06
C SER A 246 16.37 5.64 4.62
N ALA A 247 15.55 5.20 3.66
CA ALA A 247 15.79 5.41 2.24
C ALA A 247 15.80 6.91 1.89
N ILE A 248 14.90 7.72 2.47
CA ILE A 248 14.89 9.18 2.30
C ILE A 248 16.22 9.78 2.77
N LEU A 249 16.66 9.45 3.99
CA LEU A 249 17.90 10.03 4.52
C LEU A 249 19.13 9.56 3.73
N THR A 250 19.11 8.31 3.26
CA THR A 250 20.16 7.77 2.38
C THR A 250 20.20 8.54 1.06
N ALA A 251 19.05 8.82 0.45
CA ALA A 251 18.94 9.60 -0.77
C ALA A 251 19.50 11.02 -0.59
N VAL A 252 19.10 11.70 0.49
CA VAL A 252 19.62 13.04 0.84
C VAL A 252 21.14 13.02 1.00
N MET A 253 21.70 12.03 1.72
CA MET A 253 23.15 11.93 1.90
C MET A 253 23.89 11.71 0.58
N ILE A 254 23.33 10.91 -0.33
CA ILE A 254 23.91 10.67 -1.66
C ILE A 254 23.90 11.96 -2.49
N GLU A 255 22.76 12.65 -2.60
CA GLU A 255 22.68 13.89 -3.38
C GLU A 255 23.58 14.99 -2.82
N GLN A 256 23.72 15.10 -1.50
CA GLN A 256 24.55 16.13 -0.87
C GLN A 256 26.06 15.82 -0.87
N GLN A 257 26.46 14.54 -0.77
CA GLN A 257 27.87 14.16 -0.53
C GLN A 257 28.53 13.37 -1.66
N ALA A 258 27.72 12.74 -2.53
CA ALA A 258 28.18 12.10 -3.76
C ALA A 258 27.71 12.87 -5.00
N GLU A 259 26.78 13.82 -4.85
CA GLU A 259 26.37 14.78 -5.89
C GLU A 259 25.88 14.08 -7.18
N ILE A 260 25.17 12.99 -7.02
CA ILE A 260 24.46 12.25 -8.06
C ILE A 260 22.98 12.19 -7.68
N GLU A 261 22.09 12.39 -8.65
CA GLU A 261 20.65 12.33 -8.40
C GLU A 261 20.24 10.94 -7.91
N THR A 262 19.17 10.91 -7.13
CA THR A 262 18.60 9.67 -6.62
C THR A 262 17.21 9.43 -7.18
N VAL A 263 16.87 8.15 -7.32
CA VAL A 263 15.50 7.66 -7.52
C VAL A 263 15.10 6.92 -6.26
N LEU A 264 14.41 7.66 -5.38
CA LEU A 264 13.97 7.16 -4.09
C LEU A 264 12.79 6.21 -4.27
N HIS A 265 12.94 4.93 -3.93
CA HIS A 265 11.77 4.09 -3.76
C HIS A 265 11.06 4.51 -2.47
N TYR A 266 9.73 4.58 -2.50
CA TYR A 266 8.95 4.97 -1.32
C TYR A 266 7.78 4.03 -1.11
N THR A 267 7.72 3.40 0.06
CA THR A 267 6.77 2.31 0.36
C THR A 267 5.62 2.74 1.26
N CYS A 268 4.43 2.17 1.02
CA CYS A 268 3.25 2.35 1.87
C CYS A 268 3.21 1.39 3.09
N ARG A 269 4.08 0.37 3.10
CA ARG A 269 4.07 -0.75 4.05
C ARG A 269 3.96 -0.31 5.51
N ASP A 270 4.78 0.63 5.92
CA ASP A 270 5.08 0.95 7.32
C ASP A 270 4.75 2.40 7.69
N ARG A 271 3.99 3.11 6.84
CA ARG A 271 3.65 4.52 7.01
C ARG A 271 2.16 4.77 6.85
N ASN A 272 1.62 5.68 7.65
CA ASN A 272 0.25 6.14 7.53
C ASN A 272 0.15 7.33 6.56
N LEU A 273 -1.07 7.72 6.18
CA LEU A 273 -1.31 8.82 5.23
C LEU A 273 -0.61 10.12 5.60
N LEU A 274 -0.60 10.46 6.89
CA LEU A 274 0.00 11.71 7.39
C LEU A 274 1.52 11.69 7.25
N GLY A 275 2.15 10.57 7.60
CA GLY A 275 3.58 10.36 7.45
C GLY A 275 4.01 10.41 5.98
N MET A 276 3.24 9.78 5.09
CA MET A 276 3.51 9.81 3.66
C MET A 276 3.44 11.22 3.07
N GLN A 277 2.39 11.97 3.42
CA GLN A 277 2.27 13.35 2.95
C GLN A 277 3.40 14.24 3.52
N SER A 278 3.73 14.09 4.80
CA SER A 278 4.82 14.83 5.45
C SER A 278 6.17 14.54 4.80
N ASP A 279 6.45 13.26 4.52
CA ASP A 279 7.70 12.83 3.89
C ASP A 279 7.84 13.40 2.47
N MET A 280 6.76 13.41 1.67
CA MET A 280 6.81 13.95 0.30
C MET A 280 7.05 15.46 0.28
N LEU A 281 6.40 16.21 1.19
CA LEU A 281 6.64 17.64 1.37
C LEU A 281 8.10 17.91 1.80
N GLY A 282 8.60 17.15 2.77
CA GLY A 282 9.99 17.27 3.23
C GLY A 282 11.02 16.88 2.17
N ALA A 283 10.76 15.81 1.42
CA ALA A 283 11.59 15.35 0.30
C ALA A 283 11.70 16.44 -0.77
N HIS A 284 10.57 17.05 -1.16
CA HIS A 284 10.58 18.18 -2.08
C HIS A 284 11.36 19.38 -1.51
N ALA A 285 11.10 19.76 -0.27
CA ALA A 285 11.73 20.92 0.37
C ALA A 285 13.27 20.80 0.48
N ILE A 286 13.80 19.59 0.70
CA ILE A 286 15.25 19.36 0.79
C ILE A 286 15.93 19.17 -0.57
N GLY A 287 15.16 19.07 -1.66
CA GLY A 287 15.68 18.99 -3.02
C GLY A 287 15.53 17.64 -3.72
N LEU A 288 14.99 16.60 -3.06
CA LEU A 288 14.71 15.33 -3.73
C LEU A 288 13.60 15.53 -4.76
N ARG A 289 13.76 14.91 -5.93
CA ARG A 289 12.83 15.10 -7.06
C ARG A 289 12.29 13.80 -7.63
N ASN A 290 13.07 12.72 -7.69
CA ASN A 290 12.62 11.49 -8.35
C ASN A 290 12.16 10.45 -7.32
N VAL A 291 10.89 10.05 -7.38
CA VAL A 291 10.29 9.07 -6.47
C VAL A 291 9.71 7.89 -7.26
N LEU A 292 10.02 6.66 -6.85
CA LEU A 292 9.40 5.43 -7.33
C LEU A 292 8.41 4.94 -6.26
N LEU A 293 7.12 5.13 -6.52
CA LEU A 293 6.05 4.86 -5.57
C LEU A 293 5.63 3.38 -5.66
N VAL A 294 5.73 2.69 -4.53
CA VAL A 294 5.48 1.25 -4.44
C VAL A 294 4.67 0.90 -3.20
N THR A 295 3.85 -0.14 -3.27
CA THR A 295 3.06 -0.59 -2.11
C THR A 295 3.98 -1.09 -0.99
N GLY A 296 5.06 -1.77 -1.38
CA GLY A 296 6.01 -2.39 -0.46
C GLY A 296 5.63 -3.82 -0.10
N ASP A 297 6.66 -4.59 0.21
CA ASP A 297 6.57 -5.98 0.64
C ASP A 297 5.86 -6.10 2.00
N PRO A 298 4.92 -7.05 2.22
CA PRO A 298 4.36 -7.30 3.53
C PRO A 298 5.41 -7.52 4.64
N PRO A 299 5.25 -6.97 5.86
CA PRO A 299 6.21 -7.11 6.96
C PRO A 299 6.58 -8.56 7.31
N LYS A 300 5.64 -9.48 7.11
CA LYS A 300 5.83 -10.92 7.35
C LYS A 300 6.92 -11.55 6.48
N MET A 301 7.31 -10.91 5.38
CA MET A 301 8.43 -11.35 4.54
C MET A 301 9.80 -10.93 5.10
N GLY A 302 9.82 -10.03 6.08
CA GLY A 302 11.03 -9.53 6.72
C GLY A 302 11.46 -10.34 7.93
N SER A 303 12.55 -9.89 8.57
CA SER A 303 13.11 -10.53 9.77
C SER A 303 12.32 -10.27 11.06
N TYR A 304 11.27 -9.46 10.99
CA TYR A 304 10.46 -9.03 12.13
C TYR A 304 9.03 -9.55 11.96
N PRO A 305 8.75 -10.83 12.27
CA PRO A 305 7.46 -11.47 11.99
C PRO A 305 6.27 -10.82 12.74
N ASN A 306 6.56 -10.11 13.84
CA ASN A 306 5.57 -9.38 14.65
C ASN A 306 5.40 -7.91 14.22
N ALA A 307 6.17 -7.42 13.24
CA ALA A 307 5.98 -6.06 12.73
C ALA A 307 4.63 -5.96 12.02
N THR A 308 3.85 -4.95 12.36
CA THR A 308 2.55 -4.68 11.74
C THR A 308 2.74 -3.88 10.45
N GLY A 309 1.89 -4.13 9.47
CA GLY A 309 1.78 -3.30 8.27
C GLY A 309 0.78 -2.19 8.52
N VAL A 310 1.08 -0.99 8.08
CA VAL A 310 0.16 0.16 8.13
C VAL A 310 -0.74 0.14 6.89
N PHE A 311 -0.17 0.24 5.68
CA PHE A 311 -0.89 0.11 4.40
C PHE A 311 -2.20 0.91 4.33
N ASP A 312 -2.23 2.15 4.83
CA ASP A 312 -3.43 3.00 4.72
C ASP A 312 -3.87 3.18 3.25
N ILE A 313 -2.90 3.18 2.34
CA ILE A 313 -3.05 3.21 0.88
C ILE A 313 -2.04 2.26 0.22
N ASP A 314 -2.25 1.98 -1.07
CA ASP A 314 -1.31 1.25 -1.91
C ASP A 314 -0.59 2.20 -2.89
N ALA A 315 0.24 1.65 -3.79
CA ALA A 315 0.96 2.45 -4.80
C ALA A 315 0.05 3.36 -5.65
N ILE A 316 -1.19 2.95 -5.93
CA ILE A 316 -2.14 3.77 -6.72
C ILE A 316 -2.58 4.97 -5.88
N GLY A 317 -3.00 4.72 -4.63
CA GLY A 317 -3.37 5.78 -3.70
C GLY A 317 -2.22 6.75 -3.41
N LEU A 318 -0.99 6.23 -3.32
CA LEU A 318 0.21 7.04 -3.10
C LEU A 318 0.54 7.88 -4.33
N THR A 319 0.39 7.32 -5.53
CA THR A 319 0.53 8.07 -6.79
C THR A 319 -0.46 9.23 -6.82
N ASN A 320 -1.74 8.97 -6.53
CA ASN A 320 -2.76 10.02 -6.47
C ASN A 320 -2.45 11.10 -5.41
N MET A 321 -1.94 10.70 -4.24
CA MET A 321 -1.49 11.65 -3.21
C MET A 321 -0.40 12.59 -3.75
N VAL A 322 0.65 12.04 -4.36
CA VAL A 322 1.77 12.82 -4.88
C VAL A 322 1.33 13.71 -6.05
N THR A 323 0.46 13.22 -6.93
CA THR A 323 -0.11 14.01 -8.03
C THR A 323 -0.88 15.23 -7.52
N ARG A 324 -1.60 15.10 -6.40
CA ARG A 324 -2.29 16.21 -5.75
C ARG A 324 -1.31 17.23 -5.16
N LEU A 325 -0.24 16.76 -4.51
CA LEU A 325 0.82 17.65 -4.02
C LEU A 325 1.50 18.40 -5.17
N ASN A 326 1.73 17.73 -6.30
CA ASN A 326 2.23 18.35 -7.53
C ASN A 326 1.23 19.34 -8.16
N SER A 327 -0.03 19.34 -7.72
CA SER A 327 -1.06 20.30 -8.12
C SER A 327 -1.28 21.39 -7.06
N GLY A 328 -0.42 21.46 -6.04
CA GLY A 328 -0.46 22.51 -5.00
C GLY A 328 -1.47 22.27 -3.89
N ILE A 329 -2.00 21.05 -3.74
CA ILE A 329 -3.03 20.74 -2.73
C ILE A 329 -2.74 19.46 -1.95
N ASP A 330 -3.15 19.42 -0.69
CA ASP A 330 -3.09 18.24 0.16
C ASP A 330 -4.25 17.24 -0.12
N LEU A 331 -4.24 16.11 0.58
CA LEU A 331 -5.33 15.12 0.50
C LEU A 331 -6.70 15.68 0.93
N GLY A 332 -6.73 16.63 1.86
CA GLY A 332 -7.93 17.34 2.30
C GLY A 332 -8.35 18.46 1.33
N SER A 333 -7.67 18.60 0.19
CA SER A 333 -7.87 19.68 -0.78
C SER A 333 -7.56 21.07 -0.22
N ARG A 334 -6.68 21.15 0.79
CA ARG A 334 -6.15 22.42 1.29
C ARG A 334 -4.92 22.82 0.47
N PRO A 335 -4.79 24.09 0.06
CA PRO A 335 -3.59 24.58 -0.60
C PRO A 335 -2.34 24.37 0.26
N ILE A 336 -1.24 23.97 -0.35
CA ILE A 336 0.08 23.83 0.31
C ILE A 336 1.05 24.96 -0.05
N GLY A 337 0.57 25.99 -0.76
CA GLY A 337 1.40 27.04 -1.33
C GLY A 337 1.80 26.67 -2.76
N GLU A 338 3.10 26.53 -3.02
CA GLU A 338 3.60 26.12 -4.33
C GLU A 338 3.42 24.61 -4.56
N PRO A 339 3.16 24.18 -5.81
CA PRO A 339 3.11 22.76 -6.14
C PRO A 339 4.47 22.09 -5.90
N THR A 340 4.45 20.85 -5.42
CA THR A 340 5.67 20.06 -5.42
C THR A 340 6.12 19.78 -6.86
N ALA A 341 7.43 19.60 -7.04
CA ALA A 341 8.04 19.23 -8.31
C ALA A 341 8.57 17.79 -8.27
N LEU A 342 7.75 16.85 -7.77
CA LEU A 342 8.14 15.45 -7.66
C LEU A 342 7.86 14.72 -8.97
N SER A 343 8.88 14.06 -9.52
CA SER A 343 8.82 13.19 -10.68
C SER A 343 8.32 11.81 -10.26
N VAL A 344 7.16 11.42 -10.79
CA VAL A 344 6.36 10.31 -10.25
C VAL A 344 6.59 9.04 -11.05
N GLY A 345 7.41 8.15 -10.52
CA GLY A 345 7.63 6.81 -11.05
C GLY A 345 6.78 5.76 -10.37
N VAL A 346 6.45 4.69 -11.07
CA VAL A 346 5.77 3.51 -10.50
C VAL A 346 6.39 2.18 -10.92
N GLY A 347 6.27 1.16 -10.09
CA GLY A 347 6.70 -0.20 -10.41
C GLY A 347 5.67 -0.97 -11.25
N VAL A 348 6.14 -1.82 -12.18
CA VAL A 348 5.30 -2.76 -12.95
C VAL A 348 5.97 -4.12 -13.07
N ASN A 349 5.20 -5.22 -13.07
CA ASN A 349 5.75 -6.57 -13.25
C ASN A 349 5.27 -7.23 -14.57
N PRO A 350 6.05 -7.19 -15.66
CA PRO A 350 5.70 -7.82 -16.94
C PRO A 350 5.51 -9.35 -16.88
N VAL A 351 6.10 -10.02 -15.88
CA VAL A 351 6.06 -11.49 -15.71
C VAL A 351 5.09 -11.94 -14.61
N HIS A 352 4.18 -11.06 -14.19
CA HIS A 352 3.18 -11.43 -13.19
C HIS A 352 2.32 -12.62 -13.66
N ALA A 353 2.07 -13.58 -12.76
CA ALA A 353 1.32 -14.80 -13.09
C ALA A 353 -0.10 -14.50 -13.58
N ASP A 354 -0.72 -13.47 -13.00
CA ASP A 354 -1.95 -12.87 -13.51
C ASP A 354 -1.62 -11.56 -14.25
N PHE A 355 -1.32 -11.69 -15.54
CA PHE A 355 -0.92 -10.56 -16.39
C PHE A 355 -2.01 -9.49 -16.49
N GLU A 356 -3.27 -9.90 -16.69
CA GLU A 356 -4.40 -8.99 -16.84
C GLU A 356 -4.64 -8.16 -15.57
N TYR A 357 -4.54 -8.79 -14.39
CA TYR A 357 -4.63 -8.09 -13.12
C TYR A 357 -3.52 -7.05 -12.94
N GLU A 358 -2.27 -7.41 -13.22
CA GLU A 358 -1.14 -6.48 -13.10
C GLU A 358 -1.27 -5.32 -14.10
N MET A 359 -1.73 -5.60 -15.33
CA MET A 359 -1.94 -4.57 -16.34
C MET A 359 -3.05 -3.59 -15.95
N LYS A 360 -4.16 -4.09 -15.39
CA LYS A 360 -5.23 -3.25 -14.86
C LYS A 360 -4.73 -2.35 -13.73
N ARG A 361 -3.92 -2.89 -12.81
CA ARG A 361 -3.33 -2.08 -11.73
C ARG A 361 -2.32 -1.08 -12.26
N PHE A 362 -1.53 -1.44 -13.25
CA PHE A 362 -0.62 -0.53 -13.92
C PHE A 362 -1.38 0.64 -14.56
N MET A 363 -2.47 0.37 -15.28
CA MET A 363 -3.37 1.41 -15.81
C MET A 363 -3.84 2.39 -14.73
N TYR A 364 -4.31 1.88 -13.58
CA TYR A 364 -4.72 2.74 -12.47
C TYR A 364 -3.60 3.61 -11.91
N LYS A 365 -2.34 3.14 -11.94
CA LYS A 365 -1.18 3.96 -11.57
C LYS A 365 -0.93 5.06 -12.60
N VAL A 366 -1.05 4.76 -13.90
CA VAL A 366 -0.95 5.77 -14.96
C VAL A 366 -2.04 6.82 -14.84
N GLU A 367 -3.29 6.40 -14.68
CA GLU A 367 -4.45 7.29 -14.48
C GLU A 367 -4.32 8.16 -13.22
N ALA A 368 -3.67 7.65 -12.17
CA ALA A 368 -3.39 8.40 -10.94
C ALA A 368 -2.28 9.47 -11.11
N GLY A 369 -1.60 9.52 -12.26
CA GLY A 369 -0.59 10.54 -12.58
C GLY A 369 0.85 10.06 -12.56
N ALA A 370 1.10 8.75 -12.73
CA ALA A 370 2.46 8.27 -12.97
C ALA A 370 3.03 8.86 -14.28
N GLU A 371 4.28 9.31 -14.24
CA GLU A 371 4.98 9.96 -15.36
C GLU A 371 5.98 9.04 -16.05
N TRP A 372 6.46 8.00 -15.37
CA TRP A 372 7.35 6.96 -15.88
C TRP A 372 7.21 5.68 -15.06
N ALA A 373 7.74 4.56 -15.55
CA ALA A 373 7.69 3.29 -14.82
C ALA A 373 9.02 2.54 -14.85
N ILE A 374 9.30 1.78 -13.78
CA ILE A 374 10.41 0.82 -13.73
C ILE A 374 9.80 -0.59 -13.67
N THR A 375 10.30 -1.48 -14.52
CA THR A 375 9.89 -2.90 -14.45
C THR A 375 10.61 -3.59 -13.29
N GLN A 376 9.97 -4.60 -12.69
CA GLN A 376 10.70 -5.62 -11.94
C GLN A 376 11.80 -6.25 -12.82
N PRO A 377 12.86 -6.86 -12.23
CA PRO A 377 13.90 -7.52 -13.00
C PRO A 377 13.33 -8.50 -14.04
N VAL A 378 13.60 -8.22 -15.32
CA VAL A 378 13.09 -9.03 -16.42
C VAL A 378 14.17 -10.00 -16.86
N PHE A 379 13.88 -11.30 -16.74
CA PHE A 379 14.69 -12.35 -17.37
C PHE A 379 14.04 -12.94 -18.62
N ASP A 380 12.71 -12.86 -18.74
CA ASP A 380 11.95 -13.26 -19.92
C ASP A 380 11.67 -12.03 -20.81
N LEU A 381 12.49 -11.85 -21.85
CA LEU A 381 12.29 -10.77 -22.82
C LEU A 381 10.98 -10.89 -23.59
N ALA A 382 10.49 -12.11 -23.84
CA ALA A 382 9.22 -12.28 -24.54
C ALA A 382 8.06 -11.73 -23.69
N ALA A 383 8.11 -11.90 -22.37
CA ALA A 383 7.13 -11.29 -21.47
C ALA A 383 7.19 -9.76 -21.49
N LEU A 384 8.39 -9.18 -21.52
CA LEU A 384 8.54 -7.73 -21.64
C LEU A 384 8.03 -7.21 -23.00
N TYR A 385 8.29 -7.89 -24.11
CA TYR A 385 7.73 -7.50 -25.41
C TYR A 385 6.20 -7.62 -25.44
N ARG A 386 5.61 -8.64 -24.80
CA ARG A 386 4.14 -8.73 -24.64
C ARG A 386 3.58 -7.55 -23.84
N PHE A 387 4.28 -7.15 -22.79
CA PHE A 387 3.94 -5.94 -22.03
C PHE A 387 4.03 -4.67 -22.89
N MET A 388 5.11 -4.51 -23.66
CA MET A 388 5.28 -3.35 -24.55
C MET A 388 4.18 -3.28 -25.63
N GLU A 389 3.81 -4.42 -26.21
CA GLU A 389 2.69 -4.50 -27.15
C GLU A 389 1.35 -4.14 -26.48
N TYR A 390 1.15 -4.56 -25.23
CA TYR A 390 -0.05 -4.20 -24.46
C TYR A 390 -0.15 -2.68 -24.23
N ILE A 391 0.94 -2.04 -23.78
CA ILE A 391 0.92 -0.59 -23.51
C ILE A 391 0.71 0.21 -24.81
N ASP A 392 1.28 -0.24 -25.93
CA ASP A 392 1.07 0.38 -27.24
C ASP A 392 -0.38 0.26 -27.71
N LYS A 393 -0.98 -0.93 -27.61
CA LYS A 393 -2.38 -1.18 -27.97
C LYS A 393 -3.37 -0.34 -27.15
N ASN A 394 -3.04 -0.08 -25.88
CA ASN A 394 -3.86 0.71 -24.98
C ASN A 394 -3.50 2.20 -24.96
N ASN A 395 -2.62 2.65 -25.86
CA ASN A 395 -2.19 4.04 -25.99
C ASN A 395 -1.62 4.63 -24.67
N ILE A 396 -0.95 3.80 -23.88
CA ILE A 396 -0.22 4.24 -22.68
C ILE A 396 1.14 4.75 -23.14
N LYS A 397 1.45 6.01 -22.83
CA LYS A 397 2.63 6.71 -23.37
C LYS A 397 3.70 7.07 -22.35
N ILE A 398 3.59 6.55 -21.13
CA ILE A 398 4.60 6.83 -20.11
C ILE A 398 5.89 6.05 -20.41
N PRO A 399 7.09 6.66 -20.22
CA PRO A 399 8.33 5.98 -20.52
C PRO A 399 8.63 4.82 -19.57
N ILE A 400 9.18 3.73 -20.13
CA ILE A 400 9.49 2.50 -19.39
C ILE A 400 11.00 2.34 -19.23
N VAL A 401 11.46 2.18 -18.00
CA VAL A 401 12.85 1.84 -17.66
C VAL A 401 12.90 0.36 -17.29
N ALA A 402 13.71 -0.43 -17.99
CA ALA A 402 13.82 -1.86 -17.75
C ALA A 402 14.71 -2.17 -16.54
N GLY A 403 14.18 -2.93 -15.59
CA GLY A 403 14.93 -3.50 -14.48
C GLY A 403 15.80 -4.67 -14.95
N ILE A 404 17.10 -4.60 -14.71
CA ILE A 404 18.10 -5.60 -15.10
C ILE A 404 18.84 -6.08 -13.86
N TRP A 405 18.97 -7.40 -13.71
CA TRP A 405 19.66 -8.00 -12.57
C TRP A 405 20.74 -8.98 -13.01
N PRO A 406 22.03 -8.67 -12.81
CA PRO A 406 23.10 -9.61 -13.09
C PRO A 406 23.12 -10.75 -12.06
N LEU A 407 23.02 -12.00 -12.53
CA LEU A 407 23.04 -13.18 -11.67
C LEU A 407 24.46 -13.49 -11.17
N MET A 408 24.57 -13.93 -9.92
CA MET A 408 25.88 -14.13 -9.28
C MET A 408 26.36 -15.58 -9.27
N SER A 409 25.43 -16.53 -9.32
CA SER A 409 25.68 -17.98 -9.31
C SER A 409 24.40 -18.75 -9.62
N TYR A 410 24.50 -20.05 -9.92
CA TYR A 410 23.33 -20.91 -10.06
C TYR A 410 22.45 -20.92 -8.81
N ARG A 411 23.06 -21.01 -7.61
CA ARG A 411 22.32 -20.93 -6.34
C ARG A 411 21.60 -19.60 -6.17
N ASN A 412 22.23 -18.50 -6.57
CA ASN A 412 21.58 -17.20 -6.55
C ASN A 412 20.40 -17.15 -7.54
N ALA A 413 20.55 -17.70 -8.75
CA ALA A 413 19.45 -17.81 -9.72
C ALA A 413 18.28 -18.65 -9.17
N GLN A 414 18.56 -19.81 -8.57
CA GLN A 414 17.52 -20.63 -7.92
C GLN A 414 16.80 -19.89 -6.80
N PHE A 415 17.53 -19.16 -5.94
CA PHE A 415 16.92 -18.34 -4.89
C PHE A 415 16.02 -17.25 -5.50
N MET A 416 16.50 -16.54 -6.52
CA MET A 416 15.73 -15.50 -7.20
C MET A 416 14.45 -16.08 -7.82
N HIS A 417 14.52 -17.23 -8.48
CA HIS A 417 13.37 -17.84 -9.13
C HIS A 417 12.33 -18.40 -8.17
N ASN A 418 12.76 -19.02 -7.06
CA ASN A 418 11.86 -19.77 -6.17
C ASN A 418 11.45 -18.99 -4.91
N GLU A 419 12.28 -18.06 -4.43
CA GLU A 419 12.10 -17.40 -3.13
C GLU A 419 11.84 -15.88 -3.26
N VAL A 420 12.05 -15.28 -4.44
CA VAL A 420 11.78 -13.85 -4.66
C VAL A 420 10.46 -13.70 -5.42
N PRO A 421 9.39 -13.17 -4.78
CA PRO A 421 8.11 -12.97 -5.43
C PRO A 421 8.23 -12.13 -6.70
N GLY A 422 7.54 -12.56 -7.76
CA GLY A 422 7.48 -11.82 -9.01
C GLY A 422 8.71 -11.94 -9.90
N VAL A 423 9.70 -12.76 -9.56
CA VAL A 423 10.86 -13.05 -10.40
C VAL A 423 10.71 -14.44 -11.02
N SER A 424 10.70 -14.50 -12.36
CA SER A 424 10.73 -15.75 -13.11
C SER A 424 11.98 -15.77 -13.99
N ILE A 425 12.74 -16.88 -13.95
CA ILE A 425 13.97 -17.05 -14.74
C ILE A 425 13.75 -18.20 -15.73
N PRO A 426 13.82 -17.94 -17.04
CA PRO A 426 13.72 -18.97 -18.07
C PRO A 426 14.71 -20.13 -17.92
N ASP A 427 14.29 -21.33 -18.34
CA ASP A 427 15.08 -22.57 -18.24
C ASP A 427 16.43 -22.50 -18.95
N ASP A 428 16.52 -21.77 -20.07
CA ASP A 428 17.77 -21.60 -20.81
C ASP A 428 18.79 -20.76 -20.01
N ILE A 429 18.33 -19.72 -19.31
CA ILE A 429 19.16 -18.94 -18.39
C ILE A 429 19.57 -19.79 -17.20
N MET A 430 18.64 -20.55 -16.60
CA MET A 430 18.93 -21.45 -15.50
C MET A 430 19.99 -22.50 -15.88
N LYS A 431 19.88 -23.08 -17.07
CA LYS A 431 20.87 -24.03 -17.61
C LYS A 431 22.24 -23.38 -17.81
N ARG A 432 22.31 -22.20 -18.42
CA ARG A 432 23.57 -21.46 -18.59
C ARG A 432 24.26 -21.17 -17.26
N MET A 433 23.48 -20.81 -16.23
CA MET A 433 24.02 -20.59 -14.89
C MET A 433 24.49 -21.88 -14.22
N HIS A 434 23.79 -23.00 -14.44
CA HIS A 434 24.17 -24.32 -13.94
C HIS A 434 25.47 -24.84 -14.56
N ASP A 435 25.66 -24.62 -15.86
CA ASP A 435 26.81 -25.14 -16.62
C ASP A 435 28.13 -24.40 -16.31
N ALA A 436 28.05 -23.26 -15.61
CA ALA A 436 29.22 -22.50 -15.18
C ALA A 436 30.07 -23.28 -14.17
N GLN A 437 31.37 -23.41 -14.44
CA GLN A 437 32.25 -24.34 -13.70
C GLN A 437 32.83 -23.74 -12.42
N THR A 438 32.98 -22.42 -12.37
CA THR A 438 33.58 -21.70 -11.24
C THR A 438 32.75 -20.50 -10.81
N ALA A 439 33.00 -19.96 -9.62
CA ALA A 439 32.32 -18.76 -9.13
C ALA A 439 32.63 -17.51 -9.96
N GLU A 440 33.80 -17.45 -10.60
CA GLU A 440 34.16 -16.35 -11.51
C GLU A 440 33.44 -16.49 -12.85
N ASP A 441 33.44 -17.71 -13.40
CA ASP A 441 32.71 -18.06 -14.63
C ASP A 441 31.20 -17.79 -14.48
N ALA A 442 30.60 -18.20 -13.37
CA ALA A 442 29.17 -17.96 -13.11
C ALA A 442 28.81 -16.47 -13.05
N ARG A 443 29.70 -15.62 -12.51
CA ARG A 443 29.51 -14.16 -12.50
C ARG A 443 29.60 -13.59 -13.91
N LYS A 444 30.59 -14.04 -14.69
CA LYS A 444 30.75 -13.63 -16.09
C LYS A 444 29.52 -14.01 -16.91
N VAL A 445 29.04 -15.24 -16.78
CA VAL A 445 27.80 -15.70 -17.44
C VAL A 445 26.60 -14.83 -17.04
N GLY A 446 26.45 -14.50 -15.76
CA GLY A 446 25.38 -13.62 -15.28
C GLY A 446 25.45 -12.19 -15.83
N VAL A 447 26.65 -11.62 -15.96
CA VAL A 447 26.87 -10.32 -16.61
C VAL A 447 26.59 -10.41 -18.11
N ASP A 448 27.04 -11.46 -18.79
CA ASP A 448 26.81 -11.68 -20.21
C ASP A 448 25.31 -11.82 -20.54
N ILE A 449 24.54 -12.49 -19.66
CA ILE A 449 23.07 -12.56 -19.74
C ILE A 449 22.46 -11.15 -19.65
N ALA A 450 22.83 -10.38 -18.63
CA ALA A 450 22.32 -9.03 -18.42
C ALA A 450 22.69 -8.07 -19.57
N ARG A 451 23.92 -8.15 -20.08
CA ARG A 451 24.36 -7.40 -21.28
C ARG A 451 23.58 -7.79 -22.52
N GLY A 452 23.32 -9.09 -22.70
CA GLY A 452 22.49 -9.59 -23.80
C GLY A 452 21.08 -9.02 -23.75
N MET A 453 20.49 -8.88 -22.56
CA MET A 453 19.17 -8.25 -22.37
C MET A 453 19.20 -6.76 -22.72
N VAL A 454 20.18 -6.02 -22.21
CA VAL A 454 20.36 -4.58 -22.53
C VAL A 454 20.52 -4.38 -24.03
N ALA A 455 21.37 -5.19 -24.69
CA ALA A 455 21.59 -5.11 -26.12
C ALA A 455 20.33 -5.49 -26.93
N SER A 456 19.55 -6.46 -26.46
CA SER A 456 18.32 -6.89 -27.12
C SER A 456 17.22 -5.84 -27.02
N LEU A 457 17.10 -5.16 -25.87
CA LEU A 457 16.09 -4.12 -25.65
C LEU A 457 16.46 -2.80 -26.32
N GLY A 458 17.75 -2.46 -26.39
CA GLY A 458 18.24 -1.30 -27.13
C GLY A 458 17.47 -0.02 -26.83
N ARG A 459 16.75 0.51 -27.84
CA ARG A 459 15.94 1.73 -27.77
C ARG A 459 14.44 1.48 -27.61
N ASP A 460 14.02 0.23 -27.42
CA ASP A 460 12.62 -0.11 -27.20
C ASP A 460 12.14 0.34 -25.81
N VAL A 461 13.07 0.65 -24.91
CA VAL A 461 12.82 1.17 -23.56
C VAL A 461 13.52 2.53 -23.37
N GLN A 462 13.01 3.34 -22.44
CA GLN A 462 13.56 4.65 -22.10
C GLN A 462 14.93 4.56 -21.41
N GLY A 463 15.25 3.42 -20.81
CA GLY A 463 16.48 3.26 -20.05
C GLY A 463 16.58 1.96 -19.30
N PHE A 464 17.65 1.85 -18.51
CA PHE A 464 17.99 0.65 -17.76
C PHE A 464 18.31 0.98 -16.30
N GLN A 465 17.63 0.27 -15.40
CA GLN A 465 17.94 0.25 -13.97
C GLN A 465 18.63 -1.06 -13.64
N VAL A 466 19.91 -1.01 -13.27
CA VAL A 466 20.71 -2.21 -13.02
C VAL A 466 20.94 -2.39 -11.53
N SER A 467 20.57 -3.54 -10.96
CA SER A 467 20.90 -3.83 -9.57
C SER A 467 22.39 -4.14 -9.39
N ALA A 468 22.96 -3.73 -8.25
CA ALA A 468 24.33 -4.07 -7.86
C ALA A 468 24.33 -5.11 -6.71
N PRO A 469 24.23 -6.42 -7.02
CA PRO A 469 24.23 -7.47 -6.01
C PRO A 469 25.40 -7.34 -5.03
N PHE A 470 25.09 -7.39 -3.73
CA PHE A 470 26.06 -7.24 -2.65
C PHE A 470 26.84 -5.90 -2.65
N GLY A 471 26.34 -4.89 -3.36
CA GLY A 471 26.97 -3.57 -3.52
C GLY A 471 28.21 -3.59 -4.43
N ARG A 472 28.29 -4.55 -5.36
CA ARG A 472 29.37 -4.63 -6.36
C ARG A 472 29.01 -3.77 -7.58
N VAL A 473 29.32 -2.48 -7.50
CA VAL A 473 29.00 -1.51 -8.56
C VAL A 473 29.72 -1.80 -9.87
N GLU A 474 30.86 -2.47 -9.83
CA GLU A 474 31.65 -2.83 -11.03
C GLU A 474 30.84 -3.70 -11.99
N LEU A 475 30.04 -4.62 -11.46
CA LEU A 475 29.18 -5.50 -12.27
C LEU A 475 28.07 -4.70 -12.95
N ALA A 476 27.47 -3.75 -12.23
CA ALA A 476 26.44 -2.89 -12.79
C ALA A 476 27.03 -1.98 -13.89
N LEU A 477 28.24 -1.44 -13.68
CA LEU A 477 28.95 -0.65 -14.69
C LEU A 477 29.33 -1.48 -15.92
N GLU A 478 29.74 -2.73 -15.73
CA GLU A 478 30.04 -3.64 -16.84
C GLU A 478 28.80 -3.93 -17.70
N VAL A 479 27.63 -4.13 -17.06
CA VAL A 479 26.35 -4.25 -17.76
C VAL A 479 26.00 -2.96 -18.52
N LEU A 480 26.12 -1.80 -17.86
CA LEU A 480 25.80 -0.50 -18.45
C LEU A 480 26.76 -0.06 -19.56
N SER A 481 27.98 -0.61 -19.62
CA SER A 481 28.94 -0.31 -20.70
C SER A 481 28.42 -0.66 -22.11
N GLY A 482 27.41 -1.53 -22.20
CA GLY A 482 26.74 -1.89 -23.45
C GLY A 482 25.60 -0.96 -23.88
N VAL A 483 25.23 0.03 -23.07
CA VAL A 483 24.13 0.95 -23.37
C VAL A 483 24.56 1.96 -24.43
N THR A 484 23.85 1.98 -25.55
CA THR A 484 24.05 3.00 -26.60
C THR A 484 23.28 4.25 -26.23
N ARG A 485 23.99 5.34 -25.90
CA ARG A 485 23.40 6.63 -25.52
C ARG A 485 22.95 7.44 -26.72
#